data_AF-A0A3L6JMF9-F1
#
_entry.id   AF-A0A3L6JMF9-F1
#
_cell.length_a   1.000
_cell.length_b   1.000
_cell.length_c   1.000
_cell.angle_alpha   90.00
_cell.angle_beta   90.00
_cell.angle_gamma   90.00
#
_symmetry.space_group_name_H-M   'P 1'
#
loop_
_entity.id
_entity.type
_entity.pdbx_description
1 polymer ?
#
loop_
_entity_poly.entity_id
_entity_poly.type
_entity_poly.pdbx_seq_one_letter_code
_entity_poly.pdbx_strand_id
1 'polypeptide(L)'
;MGTKLGDIIKADVISLRQLSGRAIAIDAYNTIYAFLSTIRQPDGTPLMDRKGHVTSHLSGLFYRNLNLLENGVRPIYVFDGTAPVLKAGEVQRRREVRDAAYQAWQQAKEEGRIEDARKAAQASSKLTSDMVDESKGLISSLGIPVVQAPSEGEAVAAQMAREGHAWASASQDNDSLLYNCPRMIRNLTISGRRRIARSNAYRTIEPELIDLDLNLKLLGITREQLIDIAILVGTDYNSSVKGIGQKTALKLVRKHGALERIVAETDTKLDFEFQEIRDIFLNPPKIHLDSPKWSALEPEKIVKILCDQHDFSLDRVEGSMKEFVGSSEQRSLTDYY
;
A
#
# COMPACT_ATOMS: atom_id res chain seq x y z
N MET A 1 2.02 5.15 5.10
CA MET A 1 2.43 4.82 6.47
C MET A 1 3.93 4.52 6.35
N GLY A 2 4.58 3.77 7.25
CA GLY A 2 5.87 3.13 6.99
C GLY A 2 7.14 3.99 6.84
N THR A 3 8.23 3.33 6.45
CA THR A 3 9.59 3.88 6.47
C THR A 3 9.83 4.89 5.36
N LYS A 4 10.29 6.09 5.74
CA LYS A 4 10.63 7.18 4.80
C LYS A 4 12.02 6.94 4.20
N LEU A 5 12.11 6.36 3.00
CA LEU A 5 13.39 6.15 2.29
C LEU A 5 13.44 6.84 0.90
N GLY A 6 12.39 7.58 0.53
CA GLY A 6 12.21 8.11 -0.81
C GLY A 6 13.25 9.11 -1.31
N ASP A 7 14.00 9.78 -0.43
CA ASP A 7 15.03 10.77 -0.82
C ASP A 7 16.36 10.13 -1.21
N ILE A 8 16.56 8.85 -0.85
CA ILE A 8 17.79 8.10 -1.12
C ILE A 8 17.55 6.92 -2.07
N ILE A 9 16.31 6.43 -2.19
CA ILE A 9 15.94 5.36 -3.09
C ILE A 9 15.61 5.92 -4.48
N LYS A 10 16.26 5.36 -5.49
CA LYS A 10 15.95 5.61 -6.90
C LYS A 10 14.83 4.67 -7.35
N ALA A 11 13.86 5.25 -8.06
CA ALA A 11 12.80 4.53 -8.75
C ALA A 11 12.76 4.91 -10.23
N ASP A 12 12.43 3.95 -11.08
CA ASP A 12 12.23 4.16 -12.51
C ASP A 12 10.73 4.22 -12.81
N VAL A 13 10.31 5.22 -13.58
CA VAL A 13 8.91 5.36 -14.00
C VAL A 13 8.58 4.29 -15.04
N ILE A 14 7.49 3.55 -14.81
CA ILE A 14 7.01 2.51 -15.72
C ILE A 14 5.50 2.67 -15.94
N SER A 15 5.00 2.10 -17.03
CA SER A 15 3.58 2.04 -17.37
C SER A 15 2.93 0.73 -16.93
N LEU A 16 1.61 0.70 -16.75
CA LEU A 16 0.87 -0.53 -16.46
C LEU A 16 1.04 -1.59 -17.55
N ARG A 17 1.17 -1.18 -18.82
CA ARG A 17 1.36 -2.10 -19.94
C ARG A 17 2.66 -2.89 -19.83
N GLN A 18 3.73 -2.31 -19.26
CA GLN A 18 4.99 -3.02 -19.01
C GLN A 18 4.86 -4.11 -17.93
N LEU A 19 3.77 -4.08 -17.16
CA LEU A 19 3.44 -5.07 -16.14
C LEU A 19 2.50 -6.17 -16.65
N SER A 20 2.17 -6.16 -17.95
CA SER A 20 1.35 -7.22 -18.55
C SER A 20 1.98 -8.60 -18.33
N GLY A 21 1.16 -9.56 -17.90
CA GLY A 21 1.56 -10.92 -17.53
C GLY A 21 2.27 -11.05 -16.18
N ARG A 22 2.59 -9.94 -15.49
CA ARG A 22 3.31 -9.98 -14.22
C ARG A 22 2.35 -10.17 -13.04
N ALA A 23 2.66 -11.15 -12.19
CA ALA A 23 2.02 -11.32 -10.90
C ALA A 23 2.57 -10.29 -9.89
N ILE A 24 1.72 -9.51 -9.22
CA ILE A 24 2.16 -8.46 -8.28
C ILE A 24 1.49 -8.68 -6.92
N ALA A 25 2.29 -8.79 -5.86
CA ALA A 25 1.80 -8.92 -4.49
C ALA A 25 1.52 -7.54 -3.89
N ILE A 26 0.25 -7.17 -3.77
CA ILE A 26 -0.25 -5.88 -3.32
C ILE A 26 -0.50 -5.93 -1.82
N ASP A 27 0.04 -4.98 -1.08
CA ASP A 27 -0.35 -4.72 0.31
C ASP A 27 -1.80 -4.23 0.36
N ALA A 28 -2.67 -5.06 0.95
CA ALA A 28 -4.10 -4.79 1.02
C ALA A 28 -4.41 -3.60 1.93
N TYR A 29 -3.80 -3.52 3.12
CA TYR A 29 -4.10 -2.48 4.09
C TYR A 29 -3.65 -1.12 3.54
N ASN A 30 -2.42 -1.03 3.03
CA ASN A 30 -1.91 0.19 2.40
C ASN A 30 -2.84 0.68 1.27
N THR A 31 -3.29 -0.24 0.42
CA THR A 31 -4.20 0.04 -0.70
C THR A 31 -5.57 0.51 -0.24
N ILE A 32 -6.18 -0.19 0.72
CA ILE A 32 -7.52 0.16 1.25
C ILE A 32 -7.47 1.53 1.94
N TYR A 33 -6.44 1.80 2.76
CA TYR A 33 -6.26 3.12 3.36
C TYR A 33 -6.09 4.22 2.32
N ALA A 34 -5.37 3.96 1.23
CA ALA A 34 -5.24 4.91 0.12
C ALA A 34 -6.60 5.21 -0.56
N PHE A 35 -7.45 4.20 -0.73
CA PHE A 35 -8.81 4.39 -1.25
C PHE A 35 -9.69 5.19 -0.30
N LEU A 36 -9.70 4.85 0.99
CA LEU A 36 -10.44 5.61 2.01
C LEU A 36 -10.00 7.07 2.11
N SER A 37 -8.71 7.32 1.91
CA SER A 37 -8.15 8.67 1.97
C SER A 37 -8.42 9.48 0.69
N THR A 38 -8.44 8.83 -0.48
CA THR A 38 -8.48 9.54 -1.77
C THR A 38 -9.82 9.54 -2.48
N ILE A 39 -10.66 8.51 -2.29
CA ILE A 39 -11.97 8.39 -2.92
C ILE A 39 -13.01 9.01 -1.99
N ARG A 40 -13.31 10.29 -2.21
CA ARG A 40 -14.18 11.11 -1.37
C ARG A 40 -15.00 12.05 -2.24
N GLN A 41 -16.12 12.50 -1.71
CA GLN A 41 -16.92 13.58 -2.27
C GLN A 41 -16.13 14.91 -2.27
N PRO A 42 -16.56 15.93 -3.05
CA PRO A 42 -15.84 17.19 -3.16
C PRO A 42 -15.61 17.93 -1.82
N ASP A 43 -16.53 17.76 -0.87
CA ASP A 43 -16.50 18.31 0.49
C ASP A 43 -15.59 17.52 1.45
N GLY A 44 -15.01 16.40 1.00
CA GLY A 44 -14.16 15.51 1.79
C GLY A 44 -14.91 14.39 2.51
N THR A 45 -16.25 14.35 2.44
CA THR A 45 -17.04 13.24 2.97
C THR A 45 -16.69 11.95 2.20
N PRO A 46 -16.45 10.81 2.85
CA PRO A 46 -16.20 9.56 2.12
C PRO A 46 -17.46 9.11 1.36
N LEU A 47 -17.28 8.22 0.38
CA LEU A 47 -18.45 7.58 -0.24
C LEU A 47 -19.12 6.69 0.79
N MET A 48 -20.46 6.73 0.82
CA MET A 48 -21.27 5.97 1.75
C MET A 48 -22.49 5.37 1.06
N ASP A 49 -23.00 4.27 1.61
CA ASP A 49 -24.31 3.72 1.28
C ASP A 49 -25.45 4.50 1.98
N ARG A 50 -26.71 4.11 1.77
CA ARG A 50 -27.87 4.79 2.38
C ARG A 50 -27.95 4.61 3.90
N LYS A 51 -27.23 3.62 4.46
CA LYS A 51 -27.15 3.35 5.90
C LYS A 51 -25.99 4.10 6.55
N GLY A 52 -25.17 4.80 5.77
CA GLY A 52 -24.01 5.55 6.25
C GLY A 52 -22.75 4.72 6.38
N HIS A 53 -22.69 3.49 5.88
CA HIS A 53 -21.45 2.71 5.86
C HIS A 53 -20.53 3.22 4.76
N VAL A 54 -19.22 3.29 5.04
CA VAL A 54 -18.22 3.82 4.12
C VAL A 54 -17.89 2.83 3.01
N THR A 55 -18.13 3.20 1.76
CA THR A 55 -17.97 2.34 0.57
C THR A 55 -16.78 2.73 -0.33
N SER A 56 -16.02 3.77 0.05
CA SER A 56 -14.86 4.25 -0.72
C SER A 56 -13.85 3.15 -1.05
N HIS A 57 -13.64 2.21 -0.13
CA HIS A 57 -12.73 1.08 -0.31
C HIS A 57 -13.21 0.09 -1.38
N LEU A 58 -14.50 -0.26 -1.38
CA LEU A 58 -15.11 -1.14 -2.39
C LEU A 58 -15.07 -0.52 -3.78
N SER A 59 -15.39 0.78 -3.88
CA SER A 59 -15.29 1.53 -5.13
C SER A 59 -13.86 1.50 -5.68
N GLY A 60 -12.87 1.79 -4.83
CA GLY A 60 -11.47 1.72 -5.20
C GLY A 60 -11.04 0.33 -5.65
N LEU A 61 -11.37 -0.70 -4.86
CA LEU A 61 -11.02 -2.09 -5.15
C LEU A 61 -11.64 -2.56 -6.46
N PHE A 62 -12.91 -2.28 -6.72
CA PHE A 62 -13.59 -2.70 -7.94
C PHE A 62 -12.95 -2.07 -9.18
N TYR A 63 -13.02 -0.74 -9.31
CA TYR A 63 -12.58 -0.06 -10.53
C TYR A 63 -11.07 -0.15 -10.74
N ARG A 64 -10.27 -0.13 -9.66
CA ARG A 64 -8.82 -0.23 -9.80
C ARG A 64 -8.40 -1.62 -10.27
N ASN A 65 -8.99 -2.67 -9.72
CA ASN A 65 -8.62 -4.02 -10.11
C ASN A 65 -9.08 -4.36 -11.52
N LEU A 66 -10.27 -3.90 -11.95
CA LEU A 66 -10.65 -4.01 -13.36
C LEU A 66 -9.58 -3.36 -14.26
N ASN A 67 -9.17 -2.13 -13.97
CA ASN A 67 -8.13 -1.46 -14.75
C ASN A 67 -6.78 -2.20 -14.73
N LEU A 68 -6.37 -2.80 -13.62
CA LEU A 68 -5.15 -3.60 -13.54
C LEU A 68 -5.24 -4.88 -14.39
N LEU A 69 -6.34 -5.62 -14.26
CA LEU A 69 -6.61 -6.84 -15.03
C LEU A 69 -6.72 -6.52 -16.53
N GLU A 70 -7.38 -5.43 -16.88
CA GLU A 70 -7.42 -4.83 -18.22
C GLU A 70 -6.04 -4.38 -18.71
N ASN A 71 -4.99 -4.33 -17.90
CA ASN A 71 -3.63 -4.07 -18.38
C ASN A 71 -2.76 -5.34 -18.36
N GLY A 72 -3.38 -6.50 -18.13
CA GLY A 72 -2.70 -7.79 -18.04
C GLY A 72 -1.94 -7.98 -16.73
N VAL A 73 -2.07 -7.06 -15.77
CA VAL A 73 -1.47 -7.21 -14.44
C VAL A 73 -2.24 -8.29 -13.70
N ARG A 74 -1.51 -9.17 -13.01
CA ARG A 74 -2.09 -10.26 -12.23
C ARG A 74 -1.94 -9.94 -10.73
N PRO A 75 -2.87 -9.18 -10.12
CA PRO A 75 -2.76 -8.79 -8.72
C PRO A 75 -2.91 -10.00 -7.79
N ILE A 76 -2.28 -9.93 -6.61
CA ILE A 76 -2.46 -10.83 -5.47
C ILE A 76 -2.57 -9.91 -4.26
N TYR A 77 -3.62 -10.01 -3.46
CA TYR A 77 -3.75 -9.18 -2.27
C TYR A 77 -3.23 -9.90 -1.04
N VAL A 78 -2.33 -9.25 -0.30
CA VAL A 78 -1.78 -9.75 0.96
C VAL A 78 -2.35 -8.91 2.10
N PHE A 79 -3.09 -9.54 3.00
CA PHE A 79 -3.67 -8.90 4.19
C PHE A 79 -2.81 -9.15 5.42
N ASP A 80 -2.67 -8.14 6.26
CA ASP A 80 -2.01 -8.25 7.56
C ASP A 80 -2.77 -9.22 8.48
N GLY A 81 -2.01 -9.95 9.29
CA GLY A 81 -2.48 -10.71 10.43
C GLY A 81 -2.33 -9.92 11.73
N THR A 82 -1.89 -10.60 12.77
CA THR A 82 -1.72 -9.97 14.08
C THR A 82 -0.45 -9.11 14.10
N ALA A 83 -0.60 -7.82 14.38
CA ALA A 83 0.52 -6.90 14.51
C ALA A 83 1.44 -7.31 15.68
N PRO A 84 2.77 -7.18 15.56
CA PRO A 84 3.71 -7.46 16.66
C PRO A 84 3.47 -6.51 17.84
N VAL A 85 3.75 -6.98 19.06
CA VAL A 85 3.61 -6.18 20.29
C VAL A 85 4.43 -4.88 20.22
N LEU A 86 5.62 -4.92 19.60
CA LEU A 86 6.48 -3.76 19.40
C LEU A 86 5.80 -2.62 18.59
N LYS A 87 4.78 -2.94 17.77
CA LYS A 87 4.01 -1.96 16.98
C LYS A 87 2.88 -1.29 17.79
N ALA A 88 2.62 -1.73 19.03
CA ALA A 88 1.50 -1.24 19.83
C ALA A 88 1.56 0.29 20.06
N GLY A 89 2.75 0.83 20.30
CA GLY A 89 2.96 2.28 20.45
C GLY A 89 2.59 3.05 19.19
N GLU A 90 3.03 2.58 18.01
CA GLU A 90 2.70 3.22 16.73
C GLU A 90 1.21 3.08 16.39
N VAL A 91 0.59 1.92 16.67
CA VAL A 91 -0.86 1.72 16.50
C VAL A 91 -1.65 2.71 17.35
N GLN A 92 -1.25 2.90 18.61
CA GLN A 92 -1.90 3.85 19.52
C GLN A 92 -1.69 5.29 19.06
N ARG A 93 -0.47 5.67 18.67
CA ARG A 93 -0.18 7.00 18.11
C ARG A 93 -1.02 7.29 16.86
N ARG A 94 -1.14 6.33 15.94
CA ARG A 94 -1.99 6.44 14.75
C ARG A 94 -3.46 6.63 15.11
N ARG A 95 -3.95 5.93 16.13
CA ARG A 95 -5.31 6.09 16.65
C ARG A 95 -5.53 7.51 17.17
N GLU A 96 -4.62 8.04 17.99
CA GLU A 96 -4.73 9.39 18.54
C GLU A 96 -4.71 10.47 17.45
N VAL A 97 -3.78 10.37 16.49
CA VAL A 97 -3.71 11.29 15.34
C VAL A 97 -5.00 11.27 14.53
N ARG A 98 -5.56 10.08 14.28
CA ARG A 98 -6.80 9.92 13.54
C ARG A 98 -8.00 10.50 14.29
N ASP A 99 -8.09 10.22 15.58
CA ASP A 99 -9.21 10.67 16.42
C ASP A 99 -9.16 12.20 16.56
N ALA A 100 -7.98 12.81 16.69
CA ALA A 100 -7.80 14.26 16.64
C ALA A 100 -8.17 14.86 15.26
N ALA A 101 -7.77 14.19 14.17
CA ALA A 101 -8.14 14.60 12.81
C ALA A 101 -9.66 14.53 12.57
N TYR A 102 -10.34 13.55 13.19
CA TYR A 102 -11.79 13.44 13.12
C TYR A 102 -12.49 14.63 13.79
N GLN A 103 -12.02 15.05 14.98
CA GLN A 103 -12.56 16.24 15.66
C GLN A 103 -12.31 17.50 14.84
N ALA A 104 -11.10 17.67 14.31
CA ALA A 104 -10.76 18.79 13.45
C ALA A 104 -11.62 18.83 12.17
N TRP A 105 -11.97 17.67 11.61
CA TRP A 105 -12.86 17.58 10.45
C TRP A 105 -14.28 18.05 10.79
N GLN A 106 -14.85 17.59 11.90
CA GLN A 106 -16.20 18.00 12.33
C GLN A 106 -16.27 19.51 12.54
N GLN A 107 -15.31 20.06 13.29
CA GLN A 107 -15.24 21.50 13.54
C GLN A 107 -15.10 22.29 12.23
N ALA A 108 -14.16 21.92 11.35
CA ALA A 108 -13.97 22.63 10.09
C ALA A 108 -15.20 22.51 9.15
N LYS A 109 -15.95 21.42 9.24
CA LYS A 109 -17.21 21.23 8.50
C LYS A 109 -18.31 22.16 9.02
N GLU A 110 -18.48 22.25 10.34
CA GLU A 110 -19.44 23.16 10.98
C GLU A 110 -19.12 24.63 10.68
N GLU A 111 -17.84 25.00 10.68
CA GLU A 111 -17.36 26.35 10.39
C GLU A 111 -17.34 26.68 8.87
N GLY A 112 -17.72 25.73 8.00
CA GLY A 112 -17.71 25.93 6.54
C GLY A 112 -16.31 26.05 5.92
N ARG A 113 -15.25 25.68 6.66
CA ARG A 113 -13.85 25.67 6.18
C ARG A 113 -13.58 24.42 5.35
N ILE A 114 -14.13 24.38 4.14
CA ILE A 114 -14.11 23.22 3.22
C ILE A 114 -12.70 22.65 3.03
N GLU A 115 -11.67 23.50 2.91
CA GLU A 115 -10.30 23.03 2.64
C GLU A 115 -9.67 22.32 3.85
N ASP A 116 -9.87 22.86 5.04
CA ASP A 116 -9.37 22.29 6.28
C ASP A 116 -10.14 21.02 6.63
N ALA A 117 -11.47 21.05 6.42
CA ALA A 117 -12.33 19.87 6.55
C ALA A 117 -11.84 18.76 5.64
N ARG A 118 -11.54 19.05 4.37
CA ARG A 118 -11.04 18.04 3.43
C ARG A 118 -9.70 17.43 3.88
N LYS A 119 -8.73 18.25 4.32
CA LYS A 119 -7.43 17.75 4.79
C LYS A 119 -7.58 16.87 6.04
N ALA A 120 -8.37 17.33 7.02
CA ALA A 120 -8.63 16.60 8.25
C ALA A 120 -9.39 15.29 7.98
N ALA A 121 -10.35 15.31 7.05
CA ALA A 121 -11.12 14.13 6.65
C ALA A 121 -10.23 13.02 6.07
N GLN A 122 -9.21 13.37 5.27
CA GLN A 122 -8.28 12.38 4.73
C GLN A 122 -7.50 11.67 5.84
N ALA A 123 -7.07 12.42 6.86
CA ALA A 123 -6.33 11.92 8.01
C ALA A 123 -7.21 11.17 9.05
N SER A 124 -8.54 11.30 8.98
CA SER A 124 -9.47 10.64 9.92
C SER A 124 -9.95 9.26 9.48
N SER A 125 -9.54 8.78 8.29
CA SER A 125 -9.95 7.49 7.72
C SER A 125 -9.71 6.33 8.70
N LYS A 126 -10.75 5.52 8.98
CA LYS A 126 -10.66 4.30 9.78
C LYS A 126 -10.96 3.08 8.90
N LEU A 127 -10.20 2.01 9.12
CA LEU A 127 -10.47 0.69 8.57
C LEU A 127 -11.06 -0.18 9.69
N THR A 128 -12.21 -0.79 9.43
CA THR A 128 -12.87 -1.73 10.37
C THR A 128 -12.66 -3.17 9.91
N SER A 129 -12.95 -4.14 10.80
CA SER A 129 -12.96 -5.57 10.45
C SER A 129 -13.93 -5.86 9.30
N ASP A 130 -15.13 -5.28 9.37
CA ASP A 130 -16.19 -5.52 8.39
C ASP A 130 -15.76 -5.06 7.00
N MET A 131 -15.13 -3.89 6.92
CA MET A 131 -14.55 -3.38 5.66
C MET A 131 -13.42 -4.29 5.14
N VAL A 132 -12.64 -4.92 6.02
CA VAL A 132 -11.61 -5.89 5.62
C VAL A 132 -12.27 -7.14 5.03
N ASP A 133 -13.30 -7.67 5.67
CA ASP A 133 -14.01 -8.86 5.21
C ASP A 133 -14.78 -8.61 3.90
N GLU A 134 -15.45 -7.46 3.78
CA GLU A 134 -16.08 -6.99 2.55
C GLU A 134 -15.05 -6.82 1.42
N SER A 135 -13.88 -6.24 1.73
CA SER A 135 -12.77 -6.12 0.77
C SER A 135 -12.30 -7.48 0.27
N LYS A 136 -12.08 -8.44 1.17
CA LYS A 136 -11.67 -9.82 0.82
C LYS A 136 -12.71 -10.49 -0.07
N GLY A 137 -13.99 -10.35 0.28
CA GLY A 137 -15.11 -10.89 -0.50
C GLY A 137 -15.16 -10.32 -1.91
N LEU A 138 -15.01 -9.01 -2.07
CA LEU A 138 -15.01 -8.34 -3.37
C LEU A 138 -13.80 -8.73 -4.22
N ILE A 139 -12.58 -8.70 -3.63
CA ILE A 139 -11.34 -9.10 -4.32
C ILE A 139 -11.45 -10.55 -4.81
N SER A 140 -11.91 -11.46 -3.95
CA SER A 140 -12.09 -12.87 -4.33
C SER A 140 -13.12 -13.03 -5.44
N SER A 141 -14.22 -12.27 -5.40
CA SER A 141 -15.26 -12.30 -6.45
C SER A 141 -14.79 -11.73 -7.79
N LEU A 142 -13.75 -10.90 -7.80
CA LEU A 142 -13.05 -10.47 -9.02
C LEU A 142 -12.10 -11.56 -9.58
N GLY A 143 -12.02 -12.72 -8.92
CA GLY A 143 -11.12 -13.82 -9.29
C GLY A 143 -9.67 -13.59 -8.88
N ILE A 144 -9.42 -12.68 -7.94
CA ILE A 144 -8.08 -12.29 -7.49
C ILE A 144 -7.73 -13.06 -6.21
N PRO A 145 -6.55 -13.71 -6.15
CA PRO A 145 -6.13 -14.45 -4.96
C PRO A 145 -5.88 -13.50 -3.77
N VAL A 146 -6.37 -13.93 -2.61
CA VAL A 146 -6.18 -13.28 -1.32
C VAL A 146 -5.30 -14.17 -0.43
N VAL A 147 -4.25 -13.59 0.13
CA VAL A 147 -3.31 -14.25 1.06
C VAL A 147 -3.42 -13.58 2.41
N GLN A 148 -3.56 -14.38 3.47
CA GLN A 148 -3.56 -13.91 4.84
C GLN A 148 -2.17 -14.08 5.44
N ALA A 149 -1.49 -12.99 5.76
CA ALA A 149 -0.22 -13.04 6.48
C ALA A 149 -0.46 -13.40 7.96
N PRO A 150 0.51 -14.05 8.63
CA PRO A 150 0.44 -14.28 10.07
C PRO A 150 0.65 -12.98 10.87
N SER A 151 1.40 -12.05 10.29
CA SER A 151 1.72 -10.75 10.87
C SER A 151 1.75 -9.70 9.73
N GLU A 152 2.90 -9.11 9.42
CA GLU A 152 2.99 -8.06 8.39
C GLU A 152 2.79 -8.60 6.96
N GLY A 153 1.85 -8.01 6.22
CA GLY A 153 1.59 -8.33 4.83
C GLY A 153 2.77 -8.01 3.90
N GLU A 154 3.50 -6.93 4.17
CA GLU A 154 4.68 -6.57 3.38
C GLU A 154 5.82 -7.60 3.46
N ALA A 155 5.95 -8.30 4.59
CA ALA A 155 6.93 -9.38 4.75
C ALA A 155 6.57 -10.59 3.86
N VAL A 156 5.29 -10.95 3.83
CA VAL A 156 4.77 -12.02 2.97
C VAL A 156 4.83 -11.63 1.49
N ALA A 157 4.46 -10.40 1.14
CA ALA A 157 4.57 -9.89 -0.22
C ALA A 157 6.03 -9.92 -0.72
N ALA A 158 6.99 -9.55 0.14
CA ALA A 158 8.41 -9.67 -0.15
C ALA A 158 8.85 -11.15 -0.32
N GLN A 159 8.35 -12.06 0.51
CA GLN A 159 8.61 -13.50 0.38
C GLN A 159 8.08 -14.04 -0.96
N MET A 160 6.84 -13.71 -1.33
CA MET A 160 6.26 -14.10 -2.63
C MET A 160 7.12 -13.64 -3.81
N ALA A 161 7.68 -12.43 -3.73
CA ALA A 161 8.55 -11.88 -4.77
C ALA A 161 9.91 -12.60 -4.84
N ARG A 162 10.48 -13.01 -3.71
CA ARG A 162 11.74 -13.80 -3.66
C ARG A 162 11.57 -15.22 -4.18
N GLU A 163 10.45 -15.85 -3.85
CA GLU A 163 10.16 -17.25 -4.18
C GLU A 163 9.56 -17.41 -5.58
N GLY A 164 9.33 -16.30 -6.30
CA GLY A 164 8.83 -16.30 -7.67
C GLY A 164 7.32 -16.49 -7.81
N HIS A 165 6.56 -16.53 -6.70
CA HIS A 165 5.11 -16.50 -6.69
C HIS A 165 4.55 -15.15 -7.19
N ALA A 166 5.31 -14.08 -6.98
CA ALA A 166 5.07 -12.76 -7.54
C ALA A 166 6.36 -12.24 -8.21
N TRP A 167 6.21 -11.33 -9.15
CA TRP A 167 7.32 -10.61 -9.75
C TRP A 167 7.83 -9.48 -8.84
N ALA A 168 6.91 -8.75 -8.22
CA ALA A 168 7.22 -7.63 -7.32
C ALA A 168 6.17 -7.51 -6.21
N SER A 169 6.53 -6.82 -5.12
CA SER A 169 5.54 -6.27 -4.18
C SER A 169 4.99 -4.94 -4.71
N ALA A 170 3.84 -4.50 -4.20
CA ALA A 170 3.32 -3.15 -4.43
C ALA A 170 2.75 -2.54 -3.16
N SER A 171 3.29 -1.39 -2.78
CA SER A 171 2.93 -0.61 -1.60
C SER A 171 3.35 0.85 -1.80
N GLN A 172 2.75 1.79 -1.07
CA GLN A 172 3.26 3.16 -1.01
C GLN A 172 4.45 3.30 -0.05
N ASP A 173 4.61 2.32 0.85
CA ASP A 173 5.58 2.30 1.94
C ASP A 173 6.74 1.38 1.57
N ASN A 174 7.96 1.66 2.07
CA ASN A 174 9.16 0.99 1.58
C ASN A 174 9.53 -0.28 2.37
N ASP A 175 8.65 -0.77 3.26
CA ASP A 175 9.05 -1.77 4.24
C ASP A 175 9.28 -3.14 3.58
N SER A 176 8.58 -3.44 2.48
CA SER A 176 8.88 -4.65 1.68
C SER A 176 10.33 -4.70 1.18
N LEU A 177 10.99 -3.58 0.91
CA LEU A 177 12.43 -3.55 0.57
C LEU A 177 13.29 -4.00 1.75
N LEU A 178 12.94 -3.57 2.97
CA LEU A 178 13.62 -3.98 4.20
C LEU A 178 13.49 -5.49 4.42
N TYR A 179 12.33 -6.06 4.08
CA TYR A 179 12.08 -7.50 4.06
C TYR A 179 12.75 -8.25 2.89
N ASN A 180 13.70 -7.66 2.16
CA ASN A 180 14.39 -8.27 1.01
C ASN A 180 13.47 -8.52 -0.19
N CYS A 181 12.53 -7.62 -0.48
CA CYS A 181 11.81 -7.69 -1.74
C CYS A 181 12.74 -7.28 -2.90
N PRO A 182 12.97 -8.14 -3.90
CA PRO A 182 13.88 -7.82 -5.00
C PRO A 182 13.38 -6.63 -5.84
N ARG A 183 12.06 -6.51 -5.98
CA ARG A 183 11.38 -5.48 -6.79
C ARG A 183 10.13 -5.01 -6.08
N MET A 184 9.98 -3.70 -5.97
CA MET A 184 8.81 -3.08 -5.37
C MET A 184 8.23 -2.05 -6.34
N ILE A 185 6.90 -1.98 -6.43
CA ILE A 185 6.19 -1.01 -7.25
C ILE A 185 5.42 -0.04 -6.37
N ARG A 186 5.74 1.25 -6.49
CA ARG A 186 4.94 2.34 -5.91
C ARG A 186 3.92 2.82 -6.94
N ASN A 187 2.91 3.53 -6.45
CA ASN A 187 1.86 4.17 -7.26
C ASN A 187 0.95 3.23 -8.07
N LEU A 188 1.08 1.90 -7.96
CA LEU A 188 0.30 0.95 -8.75
C LEU A 188 -1.22 1.17 -8.62
N THR A 189 -1.72 1.22 -7.39
CA THR A 189 -3.14 1.33 -7.06
C THR A 189 -3.70 2.74 -7.15
N ILE A 190 -2.84 3.75 -7.29
CA ILE A 190 -3.24 5.17 -7.39
C ILE A 190 -2.96 5.78 -8.76
N SER A 191 -2.35 5.02 -9.67
CA SER A 191 -1.94 5.42 -11.02
C SER A 191 -3.09 5.96 -11.88
N GLY A 192 -2.72 6.70 -12.92
CA GLY A 192 -3.65 7.32 -13.86
C GLY A 192 -3.88 8.81 -13.60
N ARG A 193 -4.82 9.36 -14.38
CA ARG A 193 -5.07 10.80 -14.46
C ARG A 193 -5.85 11.29 -13.26
N ARG A 194 -5.26 12.16 -12.44
CA ARG A 194 -5.91 12.80 -11.29
C ARG A 194 -6.05 14.29 -11.48
N ARG A 195 -7.20 14.85 -11.10
CA ARG A 195 -7.37 16.31 -11.08
C ARG A 195 -6.54 16.90 -9.95
N ILE A 196 -5.73 17.90 -10.27
CA ILE A 196 -4.96 18.63 -9.27
C ILE A 196 -5.94 19.49 -8.47
N ALA A 197 -5.88 19.40 -7.14
CA ALA A 197 -6.73 20.21 -6.27
C ALA A 197 -6.59 21.69 -6.64
N ARG A 198 -7.73 22.40 -6.73
CA ARG A 198 -7.80 23.84 -7.06
C ARG A 198 -7.34 24.23 -8.46
N SER A 199 -7.28 23.28 -9.40
CA SER A 199 -7.06 23.61 -10.81
C SER A 199 -7.88 22.71 -11.74
N ASN A 200 -8.07 23.16 -12.98
CA ASN A 200 -8.56 22.32 -14.06
C ASN A 200 -7.45 21.46 -14.68
N ALA A 201 -6.23 21.55 -14.14
CA ALA A 201 -5.10 20.74 -14.57
C ALA A 201 -5.21 19.32 -14.00
N TYR A 202 -4.68 18.39 -14.76
CA TYR A 202 -4.59 17.00 -14.38
C TYR A 202 -3.12 16.60 -14.26
N ARG A 203 -2.82 15.81 -13.24
CA ARG A 203 -1.53 15.14 -13.09
C ARG A 203 -1.75 13.66 -13.34
N THR A 204 -0.96 13.10 -14.25
CA THR A 204 -0.86 11.66 -14.38
C THR A 204 0.11 11.15 -13.32
N ILE A 205 -0.34 10.19 -12.52
CA ILE A 205 0.51 9.45 -11.60
C ILE A 205 0.89 8.16 -12.32
N GLU A 206 2.18 7.95 -12.55
CA GLU A 206 2.70 6.73 -13.15
C GLU A 206 3.19 5.77 -12.05
N PRO A 207 3.08 4.45 -12.24
CA PRO A 207 3.78 3.48 -11.42
C PRO A 207 5.30 3.69 -11.41
N GLU A 208 5.92 3.42 -10.26
CA GLU A 208 7.36 3.58 -10.07
C GLU A 208 7.96 2.25 -9.61
N LEU A 209 8.91 1.72 -10.37
CA LEU A 209 9.62 0.48 -10.06
C LEU A 209 10.90 0.78 -9.28
N ILE A 210 11.07 0.08 -8.17
CA ILE A 210 12.27 0.10 -7.34
C ILE A 210 12.90 -1.29 -7.40
N ASP A 211 14.17 -1.35 -7.81
CA ASP A 211 15.01 -2.54 -7.76
C ASP A 211 15.94 -2.46 -6.54
N LEU A 212 15.86 -3.44 -5.64
CA LEU A 212 16.61 -3.41 -4.38
C LEU A 212 18.12 -3.51 -4.62
N ASP A 213 18.56 -4.46 -5.44
CA ASP A 213 19.99 -4.70 -5.69
C ASP A 213 20.66 -3.52 -6.37
N LEU A 214 19.98 -2.90 -7.34
CA LEU A 214 20.44 -1.67 -7.96
C LEU A 214 20.61 -0.55 -6.94
N ASN A 215 19.62 -0.36 -6.05
CA ASN A 215 19.68 0.68 -5.03
C ASN A 215 20.79 0.43 -4.01
N LEU A 216 20.95 -0.80 -3.53
CA LEU A 216 22.04 -1.17 -2.61
C LEU A 216 23.42 -0.87 -3.23
N LYS A 217 23.61 -1.21 -4.52
CA LYS A 217 24.83 -0.89 -5.28
C LYS A 217 25.05 0.61 -5.44
N LEU A 218 24.02 1.36 -5.82
CA LEU A 218 24.10 2.82 -6.01
C LEU A 218 24.43 3.55 -4.71
N LEU A 219 23.85 3.09 -3.59
CA LEU A 219 24.08 3.65 -2.27
C LEU A 219 25.42 3.21 -1.67
N GLY A 220 25.96 2.07 -2.12
CA GLY A 220 27.18 1.47 -1.59
C GLY A 220 26.97 0.91 -0.18
N ILE A 221 25.83 0.26 0.06
CA ILE A 221 25.45 -0.29 1.36
C ILE A 221 24.91 -1.73 1.21
N THR A 222 24.92 -2.48 2.31
CA THR A 222 24.25 -3.78 2.41
C THR A 222 22.78 -3.62 2.77
N ARG A 223 22.00 -4.70 2.65
CA ARG A 223 20.61 -4.73 3.13
C ARG A 223 20.52 -4.46 4.63
N GLU A 224 21.41 -5.04 5.43
CA GLU A 224 21.46 -4.81 6.88
C GLU A 224 21.70 -3.33 7.19
N GLN A 225 22.59 -2.69 6.44
CA GLN A 225 22.82 -1.24 6.52
C GLN A 225 21.61 -0.42 6.08
N LEU A 226 20.83 -0.88 5.09
CA LEU A 226 19.55 -0.24 4.72
C LEU A 226 18.54 -0.33 5.86
N ILE A 227 18.50 -1.44 6.60
CA ILE A 227 17.68 -1.61 7.81
C ILE A 227 18.15 -0.66 8.92
N ASP A 228 19.46 -0.54 9.15
CA ASP A 228 20.01 0.43 10.11
C ASP A 228 19.62 1.88 9.75
N ILE A 229 19.64 2.23 8.45
CA ILE A 229 19.15 3.53 7.98
C ILE A 229 17.66 3.70 8.30
N ALA A 230 16.84 2.68 8.05
CA ALA A 230 15.41 2.70 8.35
C ALA A 230 15.15 2.92 9.85
N ILE A 231 15.86 2.19 10.71
CA ILE A 231 15.78 2.32 12.17
C ILE A 231 16.14 3.75 12.61
N LEU A 232 17.22 4.32 12.08
CA LEU A 232 17.62 5.71 12.41
C LEU A 232 16.55 6.74 11.99
N VAL A 233 15.96 6.57 10.80
CA VAL A 233 14.93 7.46 10.27
C VAL A 233 13.58 7.27 10.96
N GLY A 234 13.36 6.11 11.57
CA GLY A 234 12.10 5.70 12.20
C GLY A 234 11.34 4.71 11.32
N THR A 235 10.87 3.65 11.96
CA THR A 235 10.03 2.61 11.36
C THR A 235 8.68 2.56 12.07
N ASP A 236 7.84 1.58 11.74
CA ASP A 236 6.63 1.30 12.50
C ASP A 236 6.90 0.72 13.90
N TYR A 237 8.15 0.32 14.19
CA TYR A 237 8.55 -0.28 15.47
C TYR A 237 9.30 0.68 16.40
N ASN A 238 9.75 1.83 15.89
CA ASN A 238 10.48 2.81 16.67
C ASN A 238 10.29 4.24 16.18
N SER A 239 10.38 5.17 17.15
CA SER A 239 10.43 6.60 16.85
C SER A 239 11.69 6.97 16.08
N SER A 240 11.58 7.97 15.21
CA SER A 240 12.71 8.53 14.48
C SER A 240 13.75 9.11 15.44
N VAL A 241 15.04 8.91 15.16
CA VAL A 241 16.11 9.51 15.95
C VAL A 241 16.21 11.01 15.65
N LYS A 242 16.18 11.83 16.70
CA LYS A 242 16.13 13.29 16.58
C LYS A 242 17.31 13.82 15.76
N GLY A 243 17.01 14.60 14.72
CA GLY A 243 18.02 15.23 13.86
C GLY A 243 18.62 14.33 12.78
N ILE A 244 18.18 13.06 12.69
CA ILE A 244 18.68 12.12 11.70
C ILE A 244 17.62 11.87 10.63
N GLY A 245 17.78 12.52 9.48
CA GLY A 245 17.01 12.24 8.27
C GLY A 245 17.72 11.24 7.35
N GLN A 246 17.06 10.81 6.28
CA GLN A 246 17.50 9.77 5.34
C GLN A 246 18.94 9.95 4.84
N LYS A 247 19.28 11.16 4.38
CA LYS A 247 20.62 11.48 3.88
C LYS A 247 21.67 11.48 4.98
N THR A 248 21.30 11.89 6.20
CA THR A 248 22.20 11.88 7.36
C THR A 248 22.44 10.45 7.83
N ALA A 249 21.38 9.64 7.94
CA ALA A 249 21.45 8.22 8.27
C ALA A 249 22.36 7.47 7.29
N LEU A 250 22.19 7.68 5.98
CA LEU A 250 23.07 7.10 4.96
C LEU A 250 24.54 7.49 5.15
N LYS A 251 24.82 8.77 5.44
CA LYS A 251 26.21 9.22 5.70
C LYS A 251 26.80 8.55 6.92
N LEU A 252 26.03 8.45 8.01
CA LEU A 252 26.47 7.80 9.24
C LEU A 252 26.75 6.31 9.01
N VAL A 253 25.83 5.59 8.37
CA VAL A 253 25.97 4.17 8.08
C VAL A 253 27.13 3.90 7.12
N ARG A 254 27.36 4.73 6.10
CA ARG A 254 28.55 4.59 5.25
C ARG A 254 29.87 4.85 5.97
N LYS A 255 29.88 5.76 6.95
CA LYS A 255 31.08 6.12 7.70
C LYS A 255 31.42 5.10 8.78
N HIS A 256 30.43 4.71 9.56
CA HIS A 256 30.59 3.88 10.75
C HIS A 256 30.23 2.41 10.52
N GLY A 257 29.58 2.09 9.41
CA GLY A 257 29.33 0.73 8.92
C GLY A 257 28.20 -0.04 9.60
N ALA A 258 27.89 0.21 10.87
CA ALA A 258 26.82 -0.46 11.61
C ALA A 258 26.25 0.47 12.70
N LEU A 259 24.98 0.27 13.07
CA LEU A 259 24.29 1.09 14.08
C LEU A 259 24.99 1.09 15.45
N GLU A 260 25.55 -0.03 15.87
CA GLU A 260 26.34 -0.20 17.10
C GLU A 260 27.50 0.80 17.15
N ARG A 261 28.24 0.92 16.04
CA ARG A 261 29.37 1.85 15.93
C ARG A 261 28.90 3.30 15.88
N ILE A 262 27.76 3.58 15.24
CA ILE A 262 27.18 4.93 15.24
C ILE A 262 26.85 5.36 16.68
N VAL A 263 26.23 4.49 17.47
CA VAL A 263 25.90 4.80 18.88
C VAL A 263 27.14 4.92 19.74
N ALA A 264 28.18 4.10 19.50
CA ALA A 264 29.42 4.15 20.28
C ALA A 264 30.32 5.36 19.94
N GLU A 265 30.32 5.82 18.69
CA GLU A 265 31.26 6.82 18.17
C GLU A 265 30.62 8.22 17.97
N THR A 266 29.32 8.39 18.28
CA THR A 266 28.60 9.65 18.12
C THR A 266 27.69 9.95 19.30
N ASP A 267 27.17 11.17 19.40
CA ASP A 267 26.18 11.55 20.43
C ASP A 267 24.76 10.98 20.16
N THR A 268 24.65 10.02 19.24
CA THR A 268 23.38 9.39 18.88
C THR A 268 22.89 8.51 20.02
N LYS A 269 21.76 8.88 20.62
CA LYS A 269 21.11 8.09 21.67
C LYS A 269 19.88 7.40 21.12
N LEU A 270 19.79 6.09 21.38
CA LEU A 270 18.63 5.27 21.08
C LEU A 270 17.92 4.94 22.41
N ASP A 271 16.61 5.10 22.43
CA ASP A 271 15.72 4.81 23.57
C ASP A 271 14.90 3.52 23.34
N PHE A 272 15.36 2.67 22.41
CA PHE A 272 14.71 1.43 22.00
C PHE A 272 15.73 0.34 21.65
N GLU A 273 15.30 -0.91 21.77
CA GLU A 273 16.10 -2.10 21.44
C GLU A 273 16.15 -2.32 19.93
N PHE A 274 17.12 -1.72 19.25
CA PHE A 274 17.23 -1.78 17.78
C PHE A 274 17.54 -3.18 17.25
N GLN A 275 18.11 -4.07 18.06
CA GLN A 275 18.46 -5.43 17.65
C GLN A 275 17.22 -6.27 17.32
N GLU A 276 16.17 -6.15 18.15
CA GLU A 276 14.89 -6.83 17.92
C GLU A 276 14.23 -6.33 16.63
N ILE A 277 14.27 -5.01 16.40
CA ILE A 277 13.73 -4.39 15.19
C ILE A 277 14.48 -4.87 13.95
N ARG A 278 15.81 -4.93 14.03
CA ARG A 278 16.65 -5.43 12.93
C ARG A 278 16.32 -6.91 12.63
N ASP A 279 16.12 -7.72 13.66
CA ASP A 279 15.78 -9.14 13.51
C ASP A 279 14.42 -9.36 12.83
N ILE A 280 13.40 -8.54 13.16
CA ILE A 280 12.09 -8.57 12.48
C ILE A 280 12.27 -8.48 10.96
N PHE A 281 13.09 -7.53 10.49
CA PHE A 281 13.32 -7.36 9.07
C PHE A 281 14.25 -8.41 8.48
N LEU A 282 15.35 -8.76 9.16
CA LEU A 282 16.34 -9.72 8.64
C LEU A 282 15.78 -11.13 8.55
N ASN A 283 15.05 -11.56 9.58
CA ASN A 283 14.58 -12.91 9.81
C ASN A 283 13.05 -12.97 10.00
N PRO A 284 12.25 -12.45 9.05
CA PRO A 284 10.80 -12.53 9.17
C PRO A 284 10.36 -13.99 9.15
N PRO A 285 9.32 -14.37 9.92
CA PRO A 285 8.78 -15.73 9.89
C PRO A 285 8.43 -16.15 8.46
N LYS A 286 9.06 -17.22 7.98
CA LYS A 286 8.72 -17.80 6.68
C LYS A 286 7.42 -18.57 6.81
N ILE A 287 6.52 -18.36 5.84
CA ILE A 287 5.28 -19.14 5.75
C ILE A 287 5.30 -20.03 4.51
N HIS A 288 4.57 -21.14 4.55
CA HIS A 288 4.31 -21.92 3.35
C HIS A 288 3.30 -21.16 2.48
N LEU A 289 3.64 -20.98 1.21
CA LEU A 289 2.82 -20.26 0.24
C LEU A 289 2.40 -21.23 -0.87
N ASP A 290 1.10 -21.41 -1.01
CA ASP A 290 0.56 -22.05 -2.21
C ASP A 290 0.75 -21.14 -3.41
N SER A 291 0.91 -21.75 -4.59
CA SER A 291 0.94 -20.98 -5.83
C SER A 291 -0.38 -20.22 -6.00
N PRO A 292 -0.36 -18.89 -6.18
CA PRO A 292 -1.56 -18.09 -6.31
C PRO A 292 -2.36 -18.52 -7.54
N LYS A 293 -3.68 -18.64 -7.37
CA LYS A 293 -4.61 -19.04 -8.44
C LYS A 293 -5.60 -17.90 -8.69
N TRP A 294 -5.69 -17.49 -9.94
CA TRP A 294 -6.71 -16.56 -10.41
C TRP A 294 -7.87 -17.38 -10.97
N SER A 295 -9.09 -16.96 -10.69
CA SER A 295 -10.30 -17.59 -11.20
C SER A 295 -11.06 -16.64 -12.11
N ALA A 296 -12.13 -17.15 -12.73
CA ALA A 296 -13.07 -16.29 -13.42
C ALA A 296 -13.73 -15.32 -12.43
N LEU A 297 -14.13 -14.16 -12.96
CA LEU A 297 -14.93 -13.17 -12.25
C LEU A 297 -16.32 -13.77 -11.92
N GLU A 298 -16.89 -13.40 -10.78
CA GLU A 298 -18.19 -13.87 -10.28
C GLU A 298 -19.20 -12.69 -10.28
N PRO A 299 -19.88 -12.40 -11.41
CA PRO A 299 -20.67 -11.17 -11.56
C PRO A 299 -21.79 -11.05 -10.54
N GLU A 300 -22.48 -12.16 -10.25
CA GLU A 300 -23.60 -12.20 -9.31
C GLU A 300 -23.16 -11.80 -7.88
N LYS A 301 -21.99 -12.29 -7.43
CA LYS A 301 -21.44 -11.92 -6.12
C LYS A 301 -21.02 -10.46 -6.09
N ILE A 302 -20.41 -9.96 -7.16
CA ILE A 302 -20.01 -8.55 -7.27
C ILE A 302 -21.24 -7.63 -7.21
N VAL A 303 -22.29 -7.94 -7.97
CA VAL A 303 -23.56 -7.20 -7.94
C VAL A 303 -24.17 -7.24 -6.55
N LYS A 304 -24.20 -8.41 -5.91
CA LYS A 304 -24.71 -8.53 -4.54
C LYS A 304 -23.95 -7.65 -3.55
N ILE A 305 -22.62 -7.68 -3.58
CA ILE A 305 -21.79 -6.87 -2.67
C ILE A 305 -21.98 -5.38 -2.98
N LEU A 306 -21.77 -4.96 -4.23
CA LEU A 306 -21.76 -3.53 -4.56
C LEU A 306 -23.17 -2.94 -4.59
N CYS A 307 -24.12 -3.57 -5.27
CA CYS A 307 -25.44 -3.00 -5.54
C CYS A 307 -26.43 -3.33 -4.42
N ASP A 308 -26.62 -4.60 -4.08
CA ASP A 308 -27.67 -5.00 -3.13
C ASP A 308 -27.33 -4.59 -1.69
N GLN A 309 -26.05 -4.70 -1.31
CA GLN A 309 -25.61 -4.42 0.07
C GLN A 309 -25.19 -2.95 0.27
N HIS A 310 -24.64 -2.30 -0.76
CA HIS A 310 -23.97 -0.99 -0.63
C HIS A 310 -24.45 0.08 -1.63
N ASP A 311 -25.60 -0.13 -2.28
CA ASP A 311 -26.31 0.88 -3.09
C ASP A 311 -25.51 1.42 -4.30
N PHE A 312 -24.54 0.69 -4.84
CA PHE A 312 -23.88 1.07 -6.09
C PHE A 312 -24.84 0.98 -7.27
N SER A 313 -24.65 1.85 -8.27
CA SER A 313 -25.44 1.82 -9.50
C SER A 313 -25.20 0.53 -10.29
N LEU A 314 -26.25 -0.29 -10.41
CA LEU A 314 -26.23 -1.55 -11.16
C LEU A 314 -25.74 -1.35 -12.59
N ASP A 315 -26.32 -0.38 -13.31
CA ASP A 315 -25.94 -0.07 -14.70
C ASP A 315 -24.43 0.23 -14.84
N ARG A 316 -23.84 0.95 -13.89
CA ARG A 316 -22.40 1.27 -13.93
C ARG A 316 -21.53 0.06 -13.62
N VAL A 317 -21.92 -0.74 -12.62
CA VAL A 317 -21.18 -1.94 -12.22
C VAL A 317 -21.21 -2.97 -13.35
N GLU A 318 -22.40 -3.27 -13.89
CA GLU A 318 -22.54 -4.19 -15.03
C GLU A 318 -21.84 -3.66 -16.29
N GLY A 319 -21.98 -2.37 -16.58
CA GLY A 319 -21.31 -1.75 -17.73
C GLY A 319 -19.80 -1.92 -17.67
N SER A 320 -19.20 -1.68 -16.51
CA SER A 320 -17.75 -1.84 -16.29
C SER A 320 -17.29 -3.29 -16.43
N MET A 321 -18.08 -4.25 -15.92
CA MET A 321 -17.77 -5.68 -16.10
C MET A 321 -17.90 -6.13 -17.56
N LYS A 322 -18.91 -5.65 -18.29
CA LYS A 322 -19.09 -5.94 -19.72
C LYS A 322 -17.94 -5.39 -20.56
N GLU A 323 -17.50 -4.17 -20.29
CA GLU A 323 -16.33 -3.56 -20.93
C GLU A 323 -15.06 -4.37 -20.67
N PHE A 324 -14.84 -4.77 -19.41
CA PHE A 324 -13.72 -5.64 -19.03
C PHE A 324 -13.73 -6.97 -19.79
N VAL A 325 -14.86 -7.69 -19.79
CA VAL A 325 -14.98 -9.01 -20.47
C VAL A 325 -14.72 -8.86 -21.97
N GLY A 326 -15.32 -7.85 -22.62
CA GLY A 326 -15.09 -7.61 -24.05
C GLY A 326 -13.63 -7.29 -24.38
N SER A 327 -12.93 -6.54 -23.52
CA SER A 327 -11.50 -6.24 -23.69
C SER A 327 -10.61 -7.48 -23.52
N SER A 328 -11.00 -8.41 -22.64
CA SER A 328 -10.26 -9.64 -22.35
C SER A 328 -10.34 -10.63 -23.52
N GLU A 329 -11.53 -10.82 -24.10
CA GLU A 329 -11.73 -11.68 -25.26
C GLU A 329 -10.92 -11.21 -26.48
N GLN A 330 -10.91 -9.90 -26.75
CA GLN A 330 -10.11 -9.33 -27.85
C GLN A 330 -8.62 -9.61 -27.71
N ARG A 331 -8.08 -9.57 -26.49
CA ARG A 331 -6.66 -9.87 -26.25
C ARG A 331 -6.32 -11.34 -26.43
N SER A 332 -7.20 -12.21 -25.95
CA SER A 332 -7.04 -13.66 -26.14
C SER A 332 -7.00 -14.04 -27.63
N LEU A 333 -7.64 -13.25 -28.50
CA LEU A 333 -7.59 -13.44 -29.95
C LEU A 333 -6.33 -12.86 -30.60
N THR A 334 -5.83 -11.71 -30.12
CA THR A 334 -4.59 -11.10 -30.66
C THR A 334 -3.32 -11.81 -30.25
N ASP A 335 -3.32 -12.55 -29.13
CA ASP A 335 -2.16 -13.31 -28.67
C ASP A 335 -1.92 -14.61 -29.49
N TYR A 336 -2.80 -14.93 -30.46
CA TYR A 336 -2.70 -16.09 -31.36
C TYR A 336 -2.32 -15.74 -32.82
N TYR A 337 -2.08 -14.47 -33.15
CA TYR A 337 -1.65 -14.01 -34.49
C TYR A 337 -0.31 -13.27 -34.45
#